data_AF-A0AAJ6B702-F1
#
_entry.id   AF-A0AAJ6B702-F1
#
_cell.length_a   1.000
_cell.length_b   1.000
_cell.length_c   1.000
_cell.angle_alpha   90.00
_cell.angle_beta   90.00
_cell.angle_gamma   90.00
#
_symmetry.space_group_name_H-M   'P 1'
#
loop_
_entity.id
_entity.type
_entity.pdbx_description
1 polymer ?
#
loop_
_entity_poly.entity_id
_entity_poly.type
_entity_poly.pdbx_seq_one_letter_code
_entity_poly.pdbx_strand_id
1 'polypeptide(L)'
;MKNLFVTPFILLLFACNQKVGDQQALQDQVDSLQSRLDHSYKPGFGEFMSSIQVHHNKLWFAGISNNWKLADFEVGEIQESMDGIRQYCTDRPETQSLPMIDPALDNIRKAIQQQNSAAFKKGYINLTNACNSCHQATKHEFNVITVPSSPPFTNQDFKLHYEK
;
A
#
# COMPACT_ATOMS: atom_id res chain seq x y z
N MET A 1 -47.19 -23.00 68.00
CA MET A 1 -47.47 -22.98 66.54
C MET A 1 -46.53 -21.99 65.86
N LYS A 2 -46.04 -22.36 64.67
CA LYS A 2 -45.42 -21.52 63.62
C LYS A 2 -43.90 -21.32 63.68
N ASN A 3 -43.23 -22.38 63.22
CA ASN A 3 -42.31 -22.45 62.07
C ASN A 3 -41.49 -21.19 61.75
N LEU A 4 -40.18 -21.32 62.03
CA LEU A 4 -39.09 -20.46 61.60
C LEU A 4 -38.87 -20.65 60.09
N PHE A 5 -39.08 -19.60 59.29
CA PHE A 5 -38.89 -19.61 57.83
C PHE A 5 -37.45 -19.17 57.52
N VAL A 6 -36.58 -20.13 57.18
CA VAL A 6 -35.21 -19.87 56.72
C VAL A 6 -35.09 -20.32 55.27
N THR A 7 -35.08 -19.35 54.34
CA THR A 7 -34.35 -19.35 53.05
C THR A 7 -34.87 -18.20 52.19
N PRO A 8 -34.01 -17.24 51.77
CA PRO A 8 -33.39 -17.37 50.45
C PRO A 8 -31.99 -16.71 50.38
N PHE A 9 -30.91 -17.48 50.42
CA PHE A 9 -29.56 -16.95 50.17
C PHE A 9 -28.78 -17.73 49.08
N ILE A 10 -29.29 -18.89 48.64
CA ILE A 10 -28.57 -19.80 47.72
C ILE A 10 -28.74 -19.40 46.23
N LEU A 11 -29.76 -18.62 45.87
CA LEU A 11 -30.03 -18.23 44.47
C LEU A 11 -29.12 -17.09 43.95
N LEU A 12 -28.40 -16.36 44.81
CA LEU A 12 -27.50 -15.28 44.38
C LEU A 12 -26.11 -15.76 43.92
N LEU A 13 -25.71 -16.97 44.28
CA LEU A 13 -24.36 -17.48 43.99
C LEU A 13 -24.21 -18.08 42.57
N PHE A 14 -25.30 -18.55 41.95
CA PHE A 14 -25.24 -19.13 40.60
C PHE A 14 -25.14 -18.07 39.49
N ALA A 15 -25.72 -16.89 39.68
CA ALA A 15 -25.70 -15.81 38.69
C ALA A 15 -24.31 -15.15 38.51
N CYS A 16 -23.46 -15.18 39.55
CA CYS A 16 -22.09 -14.66 39.45
C CYS A 16 -21.17 -15.59 38.65
N ASN A 17 -21.37 -16.91 38.74
CA ASN A 17 -20.53 -17.89 38.04
C ASN A 17 -20.78 -17.92 36.52
N GLN A 18 -22.02 -17.69 36.06
CA GLN A 18 -22.31 -17.56 34.63
C GLN A 18 -21.67 -16.32 34.01
N LYS A 19 -21.75 -15.16 34.70
CA LYS A 19 -21.11 -13.92 34.23
C LYS A 19 -19.59 -14.04 34.08
N VAL A 20 -18.92 -14.73 35.00
CA VAL A 20 -17.47 -14.94 34.93
C VAL A 20 -17.09 -15.87 33.77
N GLY A 21 -17.88 -16.93 33.52
CA GLY A 21 -17.68 -17.82 32.37
C GLY A 21 -17.84 -17.12 31.02
N ASP A 22 -18.88 -16.30 30.87
CA ASP A 22 -19.14 -15.53 29.63
C ASP A 22 -18.06 -14.48 29.37
N GLN A 23 -17.54 -13.83 30.43
CA GLN A 23 -16.44 -12.88 30.32
C GLN A 23 -15.13 -13.54 29.92
N GLN A 24 -14.81 -14.71 30.48
CA GLN A 24 -13.59 -15.45 30.11
C GLN A 24 -13.65 -15.92 28.65
N ALA A 25 -14.78 -16.48 28.21
CA ALA A 25 -14.96 -16.91 26.83
C ALA A 25 -14.83 -15.75 25.83
N LEU A 26 -15.30 -14.55 26.19
CA LEU A 26 -15.13 -13.35 25.37
C LEU A 26 -13.65 -12.91 25.32
N GLN A 27 -12.94 -12.96 26.44
CA GLN A 27 -11.51 -12.64 26.49
C GLN A 27 -10.69 -13.59 25.61
N ASP A 28 -10.95 -14.90 25.70
CA ASP A 28 -10.27 -15.91 24.88
C ASP A 28 -10.51 -15.67 23.37
N GLN A 29 -11.71 -15.22 23.00
CA GLN A 29 -12.01 -14.83 21.62
C GLN A 29 -11.24 -13.58 21.19
N VAL A 30 -11.16 -12.56 22.05
CA VAL A 30 -10.39 -11.34 21.78
C VAL A 30 -8.91 -11.66 21.60
N ASP A 31 -8.33 -12.47 22.48
CA ASP A 31 -6.92 -12.87 22.41
C ASP A 31 -6.62 -13.69 21.15
N SER A 32 -7.54 -14.58 20.76
CA SER A 32 -7.46 -15.34 19.51
C SER A 32 -7.54 -14.44 18.27
N LEU A 33 -8.44 -13.45 18.27
CA LEU A 33 -8.54 -12.47 17.17
C LEU A 33 -7.31 -11.59 17.08
N GLN A 34 -6.78 -11.13 18.21
CA GLN A 34 -5.55 -10.34 18.27
C GLN A 34 -4.37 -11.15 17.73
N SER A 35 -4.20 -12.39 18.19
CA SER A 35 -3.16 -13.28 17.69
C SER A 35 -3.28 -13.51 16.17
N ARG A 36 -4.50 -13.74 15.66
CA ARG A 36 -4.73 -13.86 14.21
C ARG A 36 -4.38 -12.60 13.44
N LEU A 37 -4.64 -11.42 14.01
CA LEU A 37 -4.30 -10.13 13.39
C LEU A 37 -2.79 -9.92 13.37
N ASP A 38 -2.11 -10.22 14.48
CA ASP A 38 -0.65 -10.07 14.59
C ASP A 38 0.12 -11.01 13.63
N HIS A 39 -0.46 -12.17 13.32
CA HIS A 39 0.09 -13.13 12.36
C HIS A 39 -0.55 -13.02 10.97
N SER A 40 -1.40 -12.03 10.72
CA SER A 40 -1.98 -11.81 9.40
C SER A 40 -0.94 -11.27 8.42
N TYR A 41 -1.14 -11.56 7.14
CA TYR A 41 -0.24 -11.07 6.10
C TYR A 41 -0.25 -9.55 6.05
N LYS A 42 0.95 -8.97 6.04
CA LYS A 42 1.20 -7.54 5.89
C LYS A 42 2.19 -7.34 4.73
N PRO A 43 1.81 -6.65 3.65
CA PRO A 43 2.72 -6.37 2.55
C PRO A 43 3.99 -5.68 3.03
N GLY A 44 5.13 -6.15 2.51
CA GLY A 44 6.44 -5.61 2.86
C GLY A 44 6.82 -4.41 1.99
N PHE A 45 7.71 -3.56 2.49
CA PHE A 45 8.23 -2.42 1.72
C PHE A 45 8.83 -2.85 0.37
N GLY A 46 9.54 -3.99 0.33
CA GLY A 46 10.14 -4.53 -0.89
C GLY A 46 9.13 -5.02 -1.93
N GLU A 47 7.96 -5.48 -1.50
CA GLU A 47 6.87 -5.88 -2.40
C GLU A 47 6.28 -4.66 -3.10
N PHE A 48 5.96 -3.60 -2.34
CA PHE A 48 5.51 -2.33 -2.91
C PHE A 48 6.56 -1.72 -3.83
N MET A 49 7.83 -1.69 -3.43
CA MET A 49 8.90 -1.14 -4.28
C MET A 49 9.08 -1.94 -5.58
N SER A 50 8.90 -3.26 -5.54
CA SER A 50 8.91 -4.12 -6.73
C SER A 50 7.73 -3.80 -7.66
N SER A 51 6.53 -3.60 -7.09
CA SER A 51 5.35 -3.15 -7.83
C SER A 51 5.60 -1.77 -8.48
N ILE A 52 6.07 -0.80 -7.71
CA ILE A 52 6.41 0.54 -8.20
C ILE A 52 7.41 0.48 -9.35
N GLN A 53 8.45 -0.35 -9.27
CA GLN A 53 9.44 -0.47 -10.35
C GLN A 53 8.82 -1.05 -11.62
N VAL A 54 7.91 -2.02 -11.52
CA VAL A 54 7.16 -2.56 -12.65
C VAL A 54 6.31 -1.47 -13.32
N HIS A 55 5.51 -0.74 -12.54
CA HIS A 55 4.62 0.29 -13.06
C HIS A 55 5.39 1.50 -13.60
N HIS A 56 6.48 1.91 -12.95
CA HIS A 56 7.40 2.94 -13.46
C HIS A 56 8.02 2.54 -14.80
N ASN A 57 8.33 1.25 -15.01
CA ASN A 57 8.83 0.76 -16.29
C ASN A 57 7.73 0.81 -17.37
N LYS A 58 6.55 0.27 -17.09
CA LYS A 58 5.39 0.29 -18.00
C LYS A 58 4.97 1.71 -18.39
N LEU A 59 5.00 2.64 -17.43
CA LEU A 59 4.67 4.06 -17.62
C LEU A 59 5.50 4.70 -18.72
N TRP A 60 6.82 4.41 -18.79
CA TRP A 60 7.67 4.93 -19.86
C TRP A 60 7.14 4.54 -21.24
N PHE A 61 6.93 3.25 -21.45
CA PHE A 61 6.51 2.71 -22.74
C PHE A 61 5.11 3.17 -23.13
N ALA A 62 4.20 3.27 -22.16
CA ALA A 62 2.87 3.84 -22.38
C ALA A 62 2.95 5.30 -22.86
N GLY A 63 3.73 6.13 -22.17
CA GLY A 63 3.83 7.56 -22.48
C GLY A 63 4.59 7.86 -23.77
N ILE A 64 5.68 7.15 -24.09
CA ILE A 64 6.37 7.35 -25.38
C ILE A 64 5.56 6.84 -26.58
N SER A 65 4.60 5.93 -26.33
CA SER A 65 3.66 5.44 -27.34
C SER A 65 2.40 6.32 -27.44
N ASN A 66 2.35 7.42 -26.70
CA ASN A 66 1.17 8.29 -26.55
C ASN A 66 -0.11 7.54 -26.14
N ASN A 67 0.02 6.38 -25.49
CA ASN A 67 -1.10 5.67 -24.91
C ASN A 67 -1.44 6.27 -23.55
N TRP A 68 -2.06 7.45 -23.58
CA TRP A 68 -2.28 8.28 -22.39
C TRP A 68 -3.18 7.62 -21.34
N LYS A 69 -4.14 6.80 -21.76
CA LYS A 69 -4.98 6.02 -20.82
C LYS A 69 -4.15 4.99 -20.05
N LEU A 70 -3.24 4.29 -20.74
CA LEU A 70 -2.33 3.37 -20.08
C LEU A 70 -1.33 4.13 -19.20
N ALA A 71 -0.79 5.27 -19.66
CA ALA A 71 0.12 6.07 -18.85
C ALA A 71 -0.56 6.58 -17.55
N ASP A 72 -1.82 7.01 -17.63
CA ASP A 72 -2.61 7.45 -16.47
C ASP A 72 -2.88 6.30 -15.49
N PHE A 73 -3.19 5.11 -16.01
CA PHE A 73 -3.31 3.89 -15.21
C PHE A 73 -2.00 3.57 -14.48
N GLU A 74 -0.88 3.48 -15.20
CA GLU A 74 0.41 3.08 -14.60
C GLU A 74 0.93 4.08 -13.56
N VAL A 75 0.73 5.39 -13.75
CA VAL A 75 1.08 6.38 -12.71
C VAL A 75 0.14 6.32 -11.50
N GLY A 76 -1.11 5.90 -11.71
CA GLY A 76 -2.07 5.59 -10.64
C GLY A 76 -1.61 4.42 -9.77
N GLU A 77 -1.20 3.32 -10.37
CA GLU A 77 -0.70 2.12 -9.66
C GLU A 77 0.57 2.42 -8.83
N ILE A 78 1.44 3.31 -9.32
CA ILE A 78 2.59 3.81 -8.53
C ILE A 78 2.09 4.56 -7.30
N GLN A 79 1.12 5.46 -7.46
CA GLN A 79 0.56 6.23 -6.35
C GLN A 79 -0.13 5.34 -5.33
N GLU A 80 -0.92 4.36 -5.77
CA GLU A 80 -1.57 3.39 -4.90
C GLU A 80 -0.55 2.57 -4.10
N SER A 81 0.53 2.13 -4.74
CA SER A 81 1.62 1.43 -4.04
C SER A 81 2.31 2.32 -3.00
N MET A 82 2.51 3.61 -3.30
CA MET A 82 3.05 4.59 -2.35
C MET A 82 2.12 4.80 -1.15
N ASP A 83 0.80 4.86 -1.39
CA ASP A 83 -0.21 4.92 -0.33
C ASP A 83 -0.25 3.64 0.51
N GLY A 84 -0.10 2.48 -0.12
CA GLY A 84 0.06 1.19 0.55
C GLY A 84 1.26 1.19 1.50
N ILE A 85 2.41 1.72 1.09
CA ILE A 85 3.58 1.84 1.99
C ILE A 85 3.26 2.76 3.17
N ARG A 86 2.62 3.91 2.93
CA ARG A 86 2.21 4.84 4.01
C ARG A 86 1.26 4.20 5.00
N GLN A 87 0.37 3.34 4.54
CA GLN A 87 -0.62 2.66 5.37
C GLN A 87 -0.03 1.48 6.13
N TYR A 88 0.72 0.63 5.46
CA TYR A 88 1.16 -0.64 6.03
C TYR A 88 2.57 -0.54 6.62
N CYS A 89 3.52 0.16 6.01
CA CYS A 89 4.93 0.15 6.47
C CYS A 89 5.28 1.31 7.42
N THR A 90 4.40 1.68 8.34
CA THR A 90 4.59 2.82 9.27
C THR A 90 5.77 2.62 10.25
N ASP A 91 6.15 1.37 10.48
CA ASP A 91 7.28 0.94 11.32
C ASP A 91 8.65 1.06 10.63
N ARG A 92 8.67 1.40 9.34
CA ARG A 92 9.89 1.49 8.53
C ARG A 92 10.40 2.93 8.45
N PRO A 93 11.67 3.21 8.81
CA PRO A 93 12.21 4.57 8.78
C PRO A 93 12.21 5.18 7.36
N GLU A 94 12.35 4.34 6.32
CA GLU A 94 12.33 4.76 4.92
C GLU A 94 11.00 5.43 4.53
N THR A 95 9.89 5.05 5.17
CA THR A 95 8.55 5.59 4.92
C THR A 95 8.50 7.11 5.14
N GLN A 96 9.32 7.64 6.06
CA GLN A 96 9.40 9.08 6.34
C GLN A 96 9.98 9.90 5.17
N SER A 97 10.70 9.25 4.26
CA SER A 97 11.32 9.90 3.09
C SER A 97 10.43 9.87 1.84
N LEU A 98 9.31 9.13 1.84
CA LEU A 98 8.41 9.04 0.69
C LEU A 98 7.90 10.39 0.16
N PRO A 99 7.62 11.42 0.99
CA PRO A 99 7.18 12.72 0.49
C PRO A 99 8.17 13.41 -0.47
N MET A 100 9.43 12.97 -0.53
CA MET A 100 10.40 13.43 -1.51
C MET A 100 9.98 13.14 -2.97
N ILE A 101 9.11 12.16 -3.18
CA ILE A 101 8.68 11.69 -4.50
C ILE A 101 7.42 12.42 -4.99
N ASP A 102 6.56 12.87 -4.09
CA ASP A 102 5.22 13.39 -4.40
C ASP A 102 5.25 14.54 -5.45
N PRO A 103 6.16 15.54 -5.38
CA PRO A 103 6.20 16.59 -6.40
C PRO A 103 6.52 16.08 -7.81
N ALA A 104 7.35 15.05 -7.92
CA ALA A 104 7.70 14.47 -9.22
C ALA A 104 6.53 13.65 -9.79
N LEU A 105 5.81 12.92 -8.94
CA LEU A 105 4.58 12.20 -9.31
C LEU A 105 3.49 13.17 -9.78
N ASP A 106 3.26 14.26 -9.07
CA ASP A 106 2.28 15.27 -9.45
C ASP A 106 2.61 15.91 -10.81
N ASN A 107 3.88 16.19 -11.06
CA ASN A 107 4.33 16.79 -12.30
C ASN A 107 4.13 15.86 -13.51
N ILE A 108 4.46 14.58 -13.39
CA ILE A 108 4.25 13.64 -14.49
C ILE A 108 2.75 13.36 -14.72
N ARG A 109 1.93 13.29 -13.66
CA ARG A 109 0.46 13.18 -13.80
C ARG A 109 -0.11 14.35 -14.60
N LYS A 110 0.31 15.59 -14.30
CA LYS A 110 -0.11 16.78 -15.08
C LYS A 110 0.28 16.66 -16.55
N ALA A 111 1.50 16.19 -16.84
CA ALA A 111 1.95 16.00 -18.21
C ALA A 111 1.13 14.94 -18.97
N ILE A 112 0.75 13.85 -18.29
CA ILE A 112 -0.11 12.79 -18.83
C ILE A 112 -1.52 13.32 -19.11
N GLN A 113 -2.12 14.04 -18.15
CA GLN A 113 -3.43 14.66 -18.30
C GLN A 113 -3.49 15.67 -19.46
N GLN A 114 -2.40 16.42 -19.64
CA GLN A 114 -2.24 17.37 -20.74
C GLN A 114 -1.82 16.70 -22.05
N GLN A 115 -1.57 15.38 -22.06
CA GLN A 115 -1.11 14.61 -23.22
C GLN A 115 0.13 15.23 -23.88
N ASN A 116 1.02 15.81 -23.07
CA ASN A 116 2.17 16.56 -23.55
C ASN A 116 3.41 15.66 -23.54
N SER A 117 3.77 15.10 -24.69
CA SER A 117 4.90 14.15 -24.80
C SER A 117 6.25 14.75 -24.39
N ALA A 118 6.49 16.04 -24.62
CA ALA A 118 7.73 16.69 -24.21
C ALA A 118 7.79 16.86 -22.68
N ALA A 119 6.69 17.34 -22.08
CA ALA A 119 6.57 17.44 -20.63
C ALA A 119 6.62 16.07 -19.95
N PHE A 120 6.01 15.05 -20.56
CA PHE A 120 6.03 13.67 -20.05
C PHE A 120 7.45 13.13 -19.97
N LYS A 121 8.24 13.21 -21.05
CA LYS A 121 9.63 12.72 -21.06
C LYS A 121 10.47 13.38 -19.98
N LYS A 122 10.34 14.71 -19.81
CA LYS A 122 11.03 15.45 -18.74
C LYS A 122 10.52 15.03 -17.35
N GLY A 123 9.21 14.89 -17.20
CA GLY A 123 8.56 14.45 -15.96
C GLY A 123 9.00 13.05 -15.55
N TYR A 124 9.13 12.12 -16.50
CA TYR A 124 9.62 10.77 -16.28
C TYR A 124 11.07 10.76 -15.76
N ILE A 125 11.96 11.49 -16.42
CA ILE A 125 13.36 11.60 -15.98
C ILE A 125 13.43 12.22 -14.58
N ASN A 126 12.63 13.25 -14.31
CA ASN A 126 12.56 13.86 -12.98
C ASN A 126 12.04 12.88 -11.92
N LEU A 127 11.03 12.07 -12.22
CA LEU A 127 10.53 11.02 -11.33
C LEU A 127 11.61 9.97 -11.06
N THR A 128 12.30 9.49 -12.09
CA THR A 128 13.43 8.56 -11.95
C THR A 128 14.51 9.13 -11.02
N ASN A 129 14.87 10.40 -11.20
CA ASN A 129 15.86 11.08 -10.35
C ASN A 129 15.38 11.24 -8.90
N ALA A 130 14.09 11.53 -8.69
CA ALA A 130 13.49 11.60 -7.36
C ALA A 130 13.53 10.22 -6.66
N CYS A 131 13.21 9.13 -7.37
CA CYS A 131 13.34 7.77 -6.86
C CYS A 131 14.77 7.49 -6.39
N ASN A 132 15.76 7.78 -7.24
CA ASN A 132 17.18 7.59 -6.91
C ASN A 132 17.63 8.47 -5.72
N SER A 133 17.10 9.69 -5.60
CA SER A 133 17.40 10.57 -4.47
C SER A 133 16.84 10.03 -3.15
N CYS A 134 15.64 9.45 -3.18
CA CYS A 134 15.06 8.75 -2.02
C CYS A 134 15.86 7.49 -1.68
N HIS A 135 16.29 6.71 -2.67
CA HIS A 135 17.16 5.56 -2.44
C HIS A 135 18.47 5.98 -1.77
N GLN A 136 19.09 7.06 -2.22
CA GLN A 136 20.29 7.60 -1.56
C GLN A 136 20.01 8.09 -0.12
N ALA A 137 18.94 8.86 0.09
CA ALA A 137 18.57 9.36 1.42
C ALA A 137 18.30 8.22 2.42
N THR A 138 17.81 7.09 1.94
CA THR A 138 17.49 5.90 2.73
C THR A 138 18.60 4.86 2.76
N LYS A 139 19.80 5.15 2.24
CA LYS A 139 20.98 4.24 2.20
C LYS A 139 20.80 2.98 1.33
N HIS A 140 20.04 3.12 0.27
CA HIS A 140 19.78 2.11 -0.77
C HIS A 140 20.32 2.55 -2.14
N GLU A 141 21.35 3.41 -2.19
CA GLU A 141 21.91 4.00 -3.41
C GLU A 141 22.44 2.99 -4.43
N PHE A 142 22.71 1.74 -4.00
CA PHE A 142 23.07 0.64 -4.89
C PHE A 142 21.91 0.18 -5.79
N ASN A 143 20.66 0.51 -5.44
CA ASN A 143 19.48 0.24 -6.26
C ASN A 143 19.21 1.41 -7.22
N VAL A 144 19.91 1.43 -8.35
CA VAL A 144 19.83 2.55 -9.31
C VAL A 144 18.73 2.31 -10.34
N ILE A 145 17.76 3.23 -10.40
CA ILE A 145 16.69 3.24 -11.40
C ILE A 145 17.14 4.02 -12.64
N THR A 146 16.87 3.46 -13.82
CA THR A 146 17.19 4.07 -15.12
C THR A 146 15.95 4.16 -16.00
N VAL A 147 16.02 4.99 -17.05
CA VAL A 147 15.03 4.94 -18.13
C VAL A 147 15.19 3.60 -18.87
N PRO A 148 14.13 2.78 -18.97
CA PRO A 148 14.25 1.46 -19.58
C PRO A 148 14.42 1.57 -21.11
N SER A 149 15.31 0.72 -21.66
CA SER A 149 15.58 0.64 -23.10
C SER A 149 14.74 -0.42 -23.83
N SER A 150 14.16 -1.37 -23.09
CA SER A 150 13.30 -2.43 -23.61
C SER A 150 12.09 -2.66 -22.70
N PRO A 151 10.92 -3.03 -23.26
CA PRO A 151 9.73 -3.32 -22.47
C PRO A 151 9.99 -4.41 -21.40
N PRO A 152 9.35 -4.30 -20.23
CA PRO A 152 9.59 -5.22 -19.12
C PRO A 152 8.96 -6.59 -19.36
N PHE A 153 7.86 -6.63 -20.12
CA PHE A 153 7.11 -7.83 -20.44
C PHE A 153 6.87 -7.91 -21.94
N THR A 154 7.13 -9.08 -22.52
CA THR A 154 6.98 -9.33 -23.96
C THR A 154 5.53 -9.61 -24.38
N ASN A 155 4.60 -9.72 -23.42
CA ASN A 155 3.20 -10.04 -23.64
C ASN A 155 2.25 -8.85 -23.42
N GLN A 156 2.76 -7.62 -23.42
CA GLN A 156 1.97 -6.39 -23.33
C GLN A 156 2.35 -5.46 -24.49
N ASP A 157 1.36 -5.03 -25.27
CA ASP A 157 1.52 -3.97 -26.26
C ASP A 157 1.20 -2.62 -25.61
N PHE A 158 2.08 -1.64 -25.82
CA PHE A 158 2.00 -0.30 -25.23
C PHE A 158 1.42 0.72 -26.21
N LYS A 159 1.20 0.34 -27.47
CA LYS A 159 0.58 1.19 -28.48
C LYS A 159 -0.87 1.49 -28.14
N LEU A 160 -1.38 2.56 -28.72
CA LEU A 160 -2.81 2.87 -28.65
C LEU A 160 -3.58 1.85 -29.52
N HIS A 161 -4.52 1.13 -28.92
CA HIS A 161 -5.36 0.14 -29.62
C HIS A 161 -6.74 0.66 -30.02
N TYR A 162 -6.96 1.97 -29.94
CA TYR A 162 -8.22 2.61 -30.31
C TYR A 162 -7.98 3.78 -31.25
N GLU A 163 -8.09 3.53 -32.56
CA GLU A 163 -8.59 4.49 -33.54
C GLU A 163 -9.43 3.72 -34.58
N LYS A 164 -10.75 3.91 -34.51
CA LYS A 164 -11.63 3.97 -35.68
C LYS A 164 -12.15 5.40 -35.72
#